data_AF-D9TG69-F1
#
_entry.id   AF-D9TG69-F1
#
_cell.length_a   1.000
_cell.length_b   1.000
_cell.length_c   1.000
_cell.angle_alpha   90.00
_cell.angle_beta   90.00
_cell.angle_gamma   90.00
#
_symmetry.space_group_name_H-M   'P 1'
#
loop_
_entity.id
_entity.type
_entity.pdbx_description
1 polymer ?
#
loop_
_entity_poly.entity_id
_entity_poly.type
_entity_poly.pdbx_seq_one_letter_code
_entity_poly.pdbx_strand_id
1 'polypeptide(L)'
;MYFVMVSSGKGVLPNLNNTVDIYIDSIDNLADVLYQNGVVQDKESFERFLKSKNLTSDFLVGKKVTFSRAMSYEEIFDTVYGSYK
;
A
#
# COMPACT_ATOMS: atom_id res chain seq x y z
N MET A 1 -46.49 -3.72 -20.28
CA MET A 1 -45.89 -2.56 -19.60
C MET A 1 -46.00 -2.75 -18.10
N TYR A 2 -45.06 -3.47 -17.46
CA TYR A 2 -44.93 -3.52 -15.99
C TYR A 2 -43.51 -3.98 -15.65
N PHE A 3 -42.67 -3.08 -15.13
CA PHE A 3 -41.63 -3.45 -14.17
C PHE A 3 -41.49 -2.29 -13.19
N VAL A 4 -42.03 -2.51 -11.99
CA VAL A 4 -41.68 -1.74 -10.81
C VAL A 4 -40.47 -2.45 -10.19
N MET A 5 -39.31 -1.80 -10.20
CA MET A 5 -38.20 -2.17 -9.33
C MET A 5 -37.78 -0.92 -8.57
N VAL A 6 -38.45 -0.68 -7.46
CA VAL A 6 -37.87 0.07 -6.35
C VAL A 6 -36.86 -0.85 -5.70
N SER A 7 -35.59 -0.47 -5.69
CA SER A 7 -34.78 -0.70 -4.51
C SER A 7 -33.62 0.26 -4.45
N SER A 8 -33.59 0.98 -3.34
CA SER A 8 -32.60 1.95 -2.90
C SER A 8 -31.19 1.38 -2.97
N GLY A 9 -30.51 1.59 -4.09
CA GLY A 9 -29.07 1.67 -4.10
C GLY A 9 -28.69 2.97 -3.41
N LYS A 10 -28.53 2.96 -2.09
CA LYS A 10 -27.53 3.83 -1.45
C LYS A 10 -26.26 3.58 -2.25
N GLY A 11 -25.97 4.48 -3.19
CA GLY A 11 -24.68 4.56 -3.84
C GLY A 11 -23.70 4.93 -2.75
N VAL A 12 -23.30 3.93 -1.96
CA VAL A 12 -21.99 3.94 -1.35
C VAL A 12 -21.08 4.00 -2.56
N LEU A 13 -20.72 5.23 -2.96
CA LEU A 13 -19.52 5.47 -3.72
C LEU A 13 -18.50 4.52 -3.08
N PRO A 14 -18.03 3.46 -3.77
CA PRO A 14 -16.87 2.76 -3.26
C PRO A 14 -15.83 3.86 -3.14
N ASN A 15 -15.54 4.22 -1.90
CA ASN A 15 -14.65 5.32 -1.58
C ASN A 15 -13.40 5.04 -2.40
N LEU A 16 -13.17 5.90 -3.39
CA LEU A 16 -12.09 5.79 -4.37
C LEU A 16 -10.71 5.98 -3.70
N ASN A 17 -10.65 5.87 -2.38
CA ASN A 17 -9.45 5.67 -1.62
C ASN A 17 -9.00 4.23 -1.83
N ASN A 18 -8.30 4.01 -2.95
CA ASN A 18 -7.56 2.80 -3.28
C ASN A 18 -6.33 2.66 -2.34
N THR A 19 -6.52 2.94 -1.06
CA THR A 19 -5.48 3.02 -0.04
C THR A 19 -5.66 1.90 0.97
N VAL A 20 -4.56 1.30 1.37
CA VAL A 20 -4.49 0.21 2.34
C VAL A 20 -3.60 0.65 3.48
N ASP A 21 -4.10 0.42 4.69
CA ASP A 21 -3.30 0.63 5.87
C ASP A 21 -2.52 -0.64 6.19
N ILE A 22 -1.21 -0.50 6.29
CA ILE A 22 -0.30 -1.61 6.54
C ILE A 22 0.47 -1.34 7.82
N TYR A 23 0.50 -2.34 8.71
CA TYR A 23 1.38 -2.33 9.86
C TYR A 23 2.73 -2.90 9.47
N ILE A 24 3.78 -2.09 9.58
CA ILE A 24 5.15 -2.52 9.26
C ILE A 24 5.76 -3.01 10.57
N ASP A 25 5.71 -4.31 10.79
CA ASP A 25 6.34 -4.94 11.97
C ASP A 25 7.87 -5.00 11.82
N SER A 26 8.37 -5.31 10.63
CA SER A 26 9.80 -5.33 10.30
C SER A 26 10.03 -4.99 8.83
N ILE A 27 11.19 -4.40 8.52
CA ILE A 27 11.63 -4.09 7.16
C ILE A 27 11.83 -5.37 6.34
N ASP A 28 12.27 -6.47 6.96
CA ASP A 28 12.47 -7.77 6.29
C ASP A 28 11.20 -8.31 5.66
N ASN A 29 10.04 -8.02 6.27
CA ASN A 29 8.74 -8.49 5.79
C ASN A 29 7.97 -7.42 5.00
N LEU A 30 8.53 -6.22 4.83
CA LEU A 30 7.86 -5.10 4.17
C LEU A 30 7.40 -5.47 2.74
N ALA A 31 8.30 -6.06 1.95
CA ALA A 31 8.00 -6.45 0.57
C ALA A 31 6.88 -7.50 0.51
N ASP A 32 6.84 -8.43 1.47
CA ASP A 32 5.79 -9.45 1.56
C ASP A 32 4.45 -8.83 1.92
N VAL A 33 4.41 -7.96 2.93
CA VAL A 33 3.16 -7.32 3.36
C VAL A 33 2.62 -6.38 2.28
N LEU A 34 3.48 -5.63 1.59
CA LEU A 34 3.05 -4.78 0.46
C LEU A 34 2.53 -5.59 -0.71
N TYR A 35 3.13 -6.75 -0.99
CA TYR A 35 2.68 -7.67 -2.03
C TYR A 35 1.32 -8.29 -1.68
N GLN A 36 1.15 -8.80 -0.45
CA GLN A 36 -0.11 -9.36 0.03
C GLN A 36 -1.27 -8.36 0.00
N ASN A 37 -0.99 -7.07 0.22
CA ASN A 37 -1.99 -6.00 0.20
C ASN A 37 -2.24 -5.43 -1.21
N GLY A 38 -1.55 -5.94 -2.23
CA GLY A 38 -1.68 -5.50 -3.62
C GLY A 38 -1.14 -4.10 -3.89
N VAL A 39 -0.23 -3.61 -3.05
CA VAL A 39 0.50 -2.35 -3.26
C VAL A 39 1.65 -2.57 -4.23
N VAL A 40 2.33 -3.71 -4.11
CA VAL A 40 3.40 -4.14 -5.02
C VAL A 40 2.93 -5.35 -5.80
N GLN A 41 3.10 -5.33 -7.13
CA GLN A 41 2.76 -6.46 -7.99
C GLN A 41 3.89 -7.47 -8.14
N ASP A 42 5.15 -7.03 -7.99
CA ASP A 42 6.33 -7.88 -8.09
C ASP A 42 7.22 -7.69 -6.86
N LYS A 43 7.14 -8.67 -5.97
CA LYS A 43 7.93 -8.72 -4.73
C LYS A 43 9.43 -8.73 -5.01
N GLU A 44 9.90 -9.56 -5.94
CA GLU A 44 11.35 -9.75 -6.19
C GLU A 44 11.98 -8.47 -6.76
N SER A 45 11.29 -7.85 -7.71
CA SER A 45 11.71 -6.56 -8.28
C SER A 45 11.76 -5.46 -7.22
N PHE A 46 10.78 -5.42 -6.31
CA PHE A 46 10.76 -4.47 -5.20
C PHE A 46 11.86 -4.76 -4.17
N GLU A 47 12.10 -6.01 -3.79
CA GLU A 47 13.21 -6.39 -2.90
C GLU A 47 14.58 -6.02 -3.48
N ARG A 48 14.77 -6.19 -4.79
CA ARG A 48 15.98 -5.74 -5.49
C ARG A 48 16.13 -4.23 -5.45
N PHE A 49 15.03 -3.49 -5.65
CA PHE A 49 15.02 -2.04 -5.52
C PHE A 49 15.40 -1.59 -4.10
N LEU A 50 14.82 -2.22 -3.06
CA LEU A 50 15.16 -1.97 -1.67
C LEU A 50 16.65 -2.24 -1.39
N LYS A 51 17.19 -3.38 -1.83
CA LYS A 51 18.62 -3.72 -1.71
C LYS A 51 19.51 -2.72 -2.45
N SER A 52 19.09 -2.26 -3.63
CA SER A 52 19.82 -1.26 -4.42
C SER A 52 19.88 0.11 -3.73
N LYS A 53 18.91 0.44 -2.86
CA LYS A 53 18.87 1.69 -2.10
C LYS A 53 19.72 1.65 -0.82
N ASN A 54 20.37 0.52 -0.51
CA ASN A 54 21.24 0.31 0.65
C ASN A 54 20.60 0.79 1.98
N LEU A 55 19.41 0.26 2.24
CA LEU A 55 18.58 0.60 3.39
C LEU A 55 19.26 0.19 4.68
N THR A 56 19.87 1.16 5.35
CA THR A 56 20.62 1.01 6.60
C THR A 56 19.80 1.42 7.82
N SER A 57 18.51 1.65 7.65
CA SER A 57 17.67 2.38 8.61
C SER A 57 16.37 1.65 8.92
N ASP A 58 16.23 1.18 10.16
CA ASP A 58 15.03 0.62 10.82
C ASP A 58 13.90 1.66 11.03
N PHE A 59 13.69 2.57 10.08
CA PHE A 59 13.11 3.88 10.39
C PHE A 59 11.59 3.89 10.68
N LEU A 60 10.84 2.82 10.37
CA LEU A 60 9.40 2.73 10.62
C LEU A 60 8.90 1.36 11.15
N VAL A 61 9.80 0.54 11.68
CA VAL A 61 9.45 -0.69 12.40
C VAL A 61 8.51 -0.34 13.56
N GLY A 62 7.31 -0.94 13.57
CA GLY A 62 6.28 -0.73 14.59
C GLY A 62 5.23 0.35 14.30
N LYS A 63 5.21 0.93 13.08
CA LYS A 63 4.24 1.97 12.70
C LYS A 63 3.23 1.48 11.66
N LYS A 64 2.02 2.04 11.75
CA LYS A 64 0.96 1.88 10.75
C LYS A 64 1.14 2.95 9.68
N VAL A 65 1.27 2.54 8.42
CA VAL A 65 1.49 3.41 7.26
C VAL A 65 0.39 3.17 6.24
N THR A 66 -0.16 4.25 5.69
CA THR A 66 -1.20 4.18 4.65
C THR A 66 -0.54 4.24 3.27
N PHE A 67 -0.74 3.21 2.47
CA PHE A 67 -0.24 3.11 1.10
C PHE A 67 -1.39 3.25 0.12
N SER A 68 -1.15 3.82 -1.06
CA SER A 68 -2.08 3.72 -2.19
C SER A 68 -1.65 2.57 -3.10
N ARG A 69 -2.59 1.76 -3.57
CA ARG A 69 -2.33 0.66 -4.52
C ARG A 69 -1.83 1.13 -5.88
N ALA A 70 -1.95 2.42 -6.16
CA ALA A 70 -1.42 3.06 -7.37
C ALA A 70 -0.06 3.75 -7.15
N MET A 71 0.56 3.63 -5.97
CA MET A 71 1.87 4.24 -5.71
C MET A 71 2.97 3.54 -6.51
N SER A 72 3.92 4.34 -6.97
CA SER A 72 5.17 3.89 -7.58
C SER A 72 6.12 3.33 -6.51
N TYR A 73 7.09 2.50 -6.92
CA TYR A 73 8.10 1.95 -5.99
C TYR A 73 8.86 3.05 -5.24
N GLU A 74 9.12 4.18 -5.88
CA GLU A 74 9.75 5.34 -5.25
C GLU A 74 8.83 6.02 -4.23
N GLU A 75 7.53 6.13 -4.50
CA GLU A 75 6.56 6.72 -3.57
C GLU A 75 6.34 5.83 -2.35
N ILE A 76 6.27 4.51 -2.55
CA ILE A 76 6.23 3.52 -1.47
C ILE A 76 7.48 3.65 -0.61
N PHE A 77 8.65 3.74 -1.25
CA PHE A 77 9.92 3.92 -0.58
C PHE A 77 10.00 5.24 0.18
N ASP A 78 9.57 6.34 -0.40
CA ASP A 78 9.55 7.65 0.26
C ASP A 78 8.56 7.66 1.44
N THR A 79 7.43 6.98 1.30
CA THR A 79 6.47 6.83 2.40
C THR A 79 7.06 5.99 3.56
N VAL A 80 7.88 4.98 3.26
CA VAL A 80 8.49 4.09 4.26
C VAL A 80 9.80 4.63 4.85
N TYR A 81 10.61 5.32 4.04
CA TYR A 81 11.98 5.70 4.40
C TYR A 81 12.22 7.22 4.31
N GLY A 82 11.42 7.91 3.50
CA GLY A 82 11.48 9.36 3.23
C GLY A 82 10.71 10.23 4.22
N SER A 83 10.20 9.68 5.33
CA SER A 83 9.61 10.46 6.44
C SER A 83 10.64 11.33 7.20
N TYR A 84 11.71 11.77 6.53
CA TYR A 84 12.68 12.74 6.99
C TYR A 84 12.60 14.01 6.13
N LYS A 85 11.89 15.01 6.66
CA LYS A 85 12.20 16.41 6.45
C LYS A 85 12.19 17.12 7.80
#